data_AF-A0A396NRG4-F1
#
_entry.id   AF-A0A396NRG4-F1
#
_cell.length_a   1.000
_cell.length_b   1.000
_cell.length_c   1.000
_cell.angle_alpha   90.00
_cell.angle_beta   90.00
_cell.angle_gamma   90.00
#
_symmetry.space_group_name_H-M   'P 1'
#
loop_
_entity.id
_entity.type
_entity.pdbx_description
1 polymer ?
#
loop_
_entity_poly.entity_id
_entity_poly.type
_entity_poly.pdbx_seq_one_letter_code
_entity_poly.pdbx_strand_id
1 'polypeptide(L)' 'MKLSLVERETILLYNQAEPMAEVYTHDPRLMEKLELLAKKHPDQIIRKDAHNFTVPKRCVSVR' A
#
# COMPACT_ATOMS: atom_id res chain seq x y z
N MET A 1 19.08 7.85 7.93
CA MET A 1 18.31 8.83 8.72
C MET A 1 16.92 8.27 8.97
N LYS A 2 16.29 8.58 10.12
CA LYS A 2 14.94 8.12 10.44
C LYS A 2 13.94 9.20 10.02
N LEU A 3 13.01 8.85 9.13
CA LEU A 3 11.92 9.74 8.72
C LEU A 3 11.09 10.15 9.94
N SER A 4 10.77 11.44 10.03
CA SER A 4 9.79 12.03 10.94
C SER A 4 8.39 11.45 10.70
N LEU A 5 7.44 11.72 11.59
CA LEU A 5 6.08 11.21 11.43
C LEU A 5 5.39 11.80 10.19
N VAL A 6 5.67 13.04 9.84
CA VAL A 6 5.12 13.71 8.66
C VAL A 6 5.69 13.09 7.37
N GLU A 7 6.99 12.82 7.35
CA GLU A 7 7.65 12.17 6.20
C GLU A 7 7.23 10.71 6.01
N ARG A 8 6.56 10.09 7.00
CA ARG A 8 5.96 8.75 6.88
C ARG A 8 4.55 8.81 6.33
N GLU A 9 4.34 9.66 5.33
CA GLU A 9 3.04 9.80 4.71
C GLU A 9 2.59 8.49 4.07
N THR A 10 1.27 8.35 3.97
CA THR A 10 0.63 7.27 3.23
C THR A 10 -0.43 7.90 2.35
N ILE A 11 -0.31 7.67 1.05
CA ILE A 11 -1.22 8.19 0.03
C ILE A 11 -1.96 6.99 -0.56
N LEU A 12 -3.27 7.11 -0.64
CA LEU A 12 -4.14 6.11 -1.22
C LEU A 12 -4.80 6.67 -2.49
N LEU A 13 -4.43 6.12 -3.65
CA LEU A 13 -5.15 6.37 -4.88
C LEU A 13 -6.35 5.42 -4.95
N TYR A 14 -7.54 5.95 -4.69
CA TYR A 14 -8.80 5.19 -4.65
C TYR A 14 -9.71 5.59 -5.81
N ASN A 15 -9.31 5.25 -7.04
CA ASN A 15 -10.10 5.54 -8.25
C ASN A 15 -11.44 4.77 -8.20
N GLN A 16 -12.59 5.45 -8.16
CA GLN A 16 -13.90 4.81 -8.02
C GLN A 16 -14.26 3.84 -9.16
N ALA A 17 -13.72 4.03 -10.37
CA ALA A 17 -14.00 3.18 -11.52
C ALA A 17 -13.29 1.82 -11.46
N GLU A 18 -12.20 1.71 -10.69
CA GLU A 18 -11.36 0.51 -10.66
C GLU A 18 -11.60 -0.32 -9.38
N PRO A 19 -11.46 -1.66 -9.44
CA PRO A 19 -11.59 -2.52 -8.26
C PRO A 19 -10.34 -2.53 -7.37
N MET A 20 -9.23 -1.99 -7.87
CA MET A 20 -7.94 -1.91 -7.19
C MET A 20 -7.70 -0.49 -6.65
N ALA A 21 -6.84 -0.39 -5.64
CA ALA A 21 -6.32 0.86 -5.13
C ALA A 21 -4.79 0.81 -5.14
N GLU A 22 -4.16 1.98 -5.29
CA GLU A 22 -2.72 2.11 -5.16
C GLU A 22 -2.38 2.72 -3.80
N VAL A 23 -1.44 2.09 -3.10
CA VAL A 23 -0.95 2.52 -1.80
C VAL A 23 0.51 2.90 -1.96
N TYR A 24 0.79 4.18 -1.76
CA TYR A 24 2.12 4.70 -1.54
C TYR A 24 2.34 4.90 -0.05
N THR A 25 3.44 4.40 0.52
CA THR A 25 3.71 4.60 1.94
C THR A 25 5.19 4.64 2.29
N HIS A 26 5.52 5.54 3.21
CA HIS A 26 6.80 5.59 3.91
C HIS A 26 6.72 5.01 5.34
N ASP A 27 5.56 4.51 5.78
CA ASP A 27 5.45 3.81 7.07
C ASP A 27 6.07 2.40 6.98
N PRO A 28 7.20 2.13 7.67
CA PRO A 28 7.87 0.85 7.61
C PRO A 28 7.00 -0.31 8.11
N ARG A 29 6.07 -0.08 9.05
CA ARG A 29 5.18 -1.13 9.56
C ARG A 29 4.14 -1.53 8.53
N LEU A 30 3.61 -0.55 7.80
CA LEU A 30 2.66 -0.81 6.72
C LEU A 30 3.36 -1.49 5.54
N MET A 31 4.58 -1.04 5.18
CA MET A 31 5.40 -1.70 4.16
C MET A 31 5.64 -3.18 4.48
N GLU A 32 6.09 -3.51 5.68
CA GLU A 32 6.34 -4.91 6.08
C GLU A 32 5.09 -5.77 5.93
N LYS A 33 3.93 -5.25 6.36
CA LYS A 33 2.65 -5.93 6.20
C LYS A 33 2.28 -6.14 4.73
N LEU A 34 2.45 -5.13 3.88
CA LEU A 34 2.16 -5.21 2.45
C LEU A 34 3.10 -6.19 1.73
N GLU A 35 4.39 -6.22 2.09
CA GLU A 35 5.34 -7.19 1.54
C GLU A 35 5.00 -8.62 1.92
N LEU A 36 4.61 -8.88 3.18
CA LEU A 36 4.16 -10.21 3.62
C LEU A 36 2.90 -10.64 2.88
N LEU A 37 1.95 -9.72 2.68
CA LEU A 37 0.73 -10.03 1.93
C LEU A 37 1.00 -10.24 0.44
N ALA A 38 1.91 -9.47 -0.17
CA ALA A 38 2.34 -9.66 -1.55
C ALA A 38 2.99 -11.03 -1.76
N LYS A 39 3.79 -11.51 -0.79
CA LYS A 39 4.36 -12.87 -0.83
C LYS A 39 3.29 -13.96 -0.69
N LYS A 40 2.25 -13.72 0.12
CA LYS A 40 1.17 -14.69 0.37
C LYS A 40 0.14 -14.74 -0.75
N HIS A 41 -0.12 -13.61 -1.40
CA HIS A 41 -1.14 -13.41 -2.44
C HIS A 41 -0.58 -12.61 -3.62
N PRO A 42 0.42 -13.14 -4.34
CA PRO A 42 1.11 -12.41 -5.42
C PRO A 42 0.21 -12.10 -6.62
N ASP A 43 -0.89 -12.83 -6.77
CA ASP A 43 -1.94 -12.63 -7.77
C ASP A 43 -2.85 -11.41 -7.46
N GLN A 44 -2.93 -11.01 -6.18
CA GLN A 44 -3.83 -9.94 -5.74
C GLN A 44 -3.10 -8.69 -5.28
N ILE A 45 -1.92 -8.85 -4.67
CA ILE A 45 -1.15 -7.73 -4.14
C ILE A 45 0.18 -7.67 -4.86
N ILE A 46 0.36 -6.60 -5.63
CA ILE A 46 1.50 -6.42 -6.51
C ILE A 46 2.30 -5.23 -5.99
N ARG A 47 3.58 -5.47 -5.67
CA ARG A 47 4.53 -4.39 -5.42
C ARG A 47 4.96 -3.81 -6.78
N LYS A 48 4.63 -2.54 -7.02
CA LYS A 48 5.07 -1.81 -8.23
C LYS A 48 6.52 -1.35 -8.06
N ASP A 49 6.79 -0.66 -6.95
CA ASP A 49 8.09 -0.06 -6.67
C ASP A 49 8.50 -0.24 -5.20
N ALA A 50 9.54 0.48 -4.75
CA ALA A 50 10.01 0.46 -3.37
C ALA A 50 8.89 0.76 -2.35
N HIS A 51 8.01 1.72 -2.67
CA HIS A 51 6.98 2.25 -1.76
C HIS A 51 5.55 2.10 -2.29
N ASN A 52 5.37 1.59 -3.51
CA ASN A 52 4.07 1.50 -4.19
C ASN A 52 3.55 0.07 -4.25
N PHE A 53 2.29 -0.12 -3.87
CA PHE A 53 1.59 -1.40 -3.91
C PHE A 53 0.22 -1.24 -4.56
N THR A 54 -0.17 -2.22 -5.37
CA THR A 54 -1.54 -2.36 -5.87
C THR A 54 -2.25 -3.38 -4.98
N VAL A 55 -3.38 -2.99 -4.41
CA VAL A 55 -4.17 -3.85 -3.52
C VAL A 55 -5.64 -3.84 -3.94
N PRO A 56 -6.41 -4.92 -3.70
CA PRO A 56 -7.86 -4.88 -3.89
C PRO A 56 -8.49 -3.86 -2.94
N LYS A 57 -9.48 -3.09 -3.41
CA LYS A 57 -10.17 -2.10 -2.57
C LYS A 57 -10.79 -2.68 -1.29
N ARG A 58 -11.20 -3.94 -1.30
CA ARG A 58 -11.69 -4.66 -0.10
C ARG A 58 -10.66 -4.77 1.02
N CYS A 59 -9.37 -4.62 0.72
CA CYS A 59 -8.28 -4.63 1.69
C CYS A 59 -8.04 -3.26 2.33
N VAL A 60 -8.72 -2.22 1.85
CA VAL A 60 -8.55 -0.84 2.30
C VAL A 60 -9.88 -0.28 2.80
N SER A 61 -9.91 0.14 4.06
CA SER A 61 -11.05 0.83 4.64
C SER A 61 -10.79 2.33 4.60
N VAL A 62 -11.54 3.06 3.78
CA VAL A 62 -11.59 4.53 3.79
C VAL A 62 -12.83 4.94 4.59
N ARG A 63 -12.64 5.62 5.71
CA ARG A 63 -13.69 6.13 6.60
C ARG A 63 -13.38 7.55 7.02
#